data_AF-A0A3M1R5Q3-F1
#
_entry.id   AF-A0A3M1R5Q3-F1
#
_cell.length_a   1.000
_cell.length_b   1.000
_cell.length_c   1.000
_cell.angle_alpha   90.00
_cell.angle_beta   90.00
_cell.angle_gamma   90.00
#
_symmetry.space_group_name_H-M   'P 1'
#
loop_
_entity.id
_entity.type
_entity.pdbx_description
1 polymer ?
#
loop_
_entity_poly.entity_id
_entity_poly.type
_entity_poly.pdbx_seq_one_letter_code
_entity_poly.pdbx_strand_id
1 'polypeptide(L)' 'MKFFKPSRHIVWSTDTLDLGDPFQRRWYMRQVLLYGRTEDIRRLDLDELARHLSDLNLPSHVESLWRVFLERKGYAPR' A
#
# COMPACT_ATOMS: atom_id res chain seq x y z
N MET A 1 -1.38 17.54 6.98
CA MET A 1 -0.25 17.02 6.19
C MET A 1 0.55 16.06 7.04
N LYS A 2 0.73 14.82 6.58
CA LYS A 2 1.60 13.82 7.23
C LYS A 2 2.70 13.48 6.24
N PHE A 3 3.80 14.22 6.32
CA PHE A 3 4.96 13.99 5.47
C PHE A 3 5.71 12.74 5.94
N PHE A 4 5.98 11.84 4.99
CA PHE A 4 6.65 10.57 5.21
C PHE A 4 7.84 10.47 4.26
N LYS A 5 8.96 9.91 4.74
CA LYS A 5 10.15 9.65 3.91
C LYS A 5 10.16 8.18 3.48
N PRO A 6 9.79 7.85 2.24
CA PRO A 6 9.81 6.47 1.76
C PRO A 6 11.24 5.98 1.53
N SER A 7 11.41 4.66 1.51
CA SER A 7 12.64 4.03 1.07
C SER A 7 12.93 4.38 -0.41
N ARG A 8 14.18 4.66 -0.76
CA ARG A 8 14.56 5.08 -2.13
C ARG A 8 14.26 4.06 -3.22
N HIS A 9 14.18 2.77 -2.89
CA HIS A 9 13.79 1.73 -3.85
C HIS A 9 12.28 1.70 -4.13
N ILE A 10 11.46 2.34 -3.31
CA ILE A 10 10.03 2.53 -3.54
C ILE A 10 9.80 3.83 -4.31
N VAL A 11 10.47 4.92 -3.90
CA VAL A 11 10.37 6.23 -4.55
C VAL A 11 11.77 6.80 -4.71
N TRP A 12 12.23 6.93 -5.95
CA TRP A 12 13.55 7.45 -6.27
C TRP A 12 13.55 8.96 -6.55
N SER A 13 12.40 9.52 -6.94
CA SER A 13 12.29 10.88 -7.50
C SER A 13 12.02 11.99 -6.48
N THR A 14 11.61 11.64 -5.26
CA THR A 14 11.36 12.60 -4.18
C THR A 14 11.72 11.99 -2.82
N ASP A 15 12.16 12.83 -1.89
CA ASP A 15 12.53 12.43 -0.53
C ASP A 15 11.32 12.39 0.42
N THR A 16 10.19 12.99 0.05
CA THR A 16 8.99 13.09 0.90
C THR A 16 7.70 12.85 0.12
N LEU A 17 6.76 12.17 0.76
CA LEU A 17 5.36 12.01 0.32
C LEU A 17 4.42 12.61 1.36
N ASP A 18 3.32 13.20 0.95
CA ASP A 18 2.23 13.57 1.85
C ASP A 18 1.19 12.46 1.90
N LEU A 19 1.19 11.65 2.98
CA LEU A 19 0.17 10.62 3.20
C LEU A 19 -1.17 11.19 3.68
N GLY A 20 -1.25 12.51 3.85
CA GLY A 20 -2.53 13.22 4.01
C GLY A 20 -3.29 13.40 2.69
N ASP A 21 -2.59 13.36 1.55
CA ASP A 21 -3.18 13.37 0.21
C ASP A 21 -3.67 11.95 -0.15
N PRO A 22 -4.99 11.73 -0.36
CA PRO A 22 -5.53 10.42 -0.69
C PRO A 22 -4.93 9.81 -1.96
N PHE A 23 -4.53 10.64 -2.93
CA PHE A 23 -3.91 10.17 -4.16
C PHE A 23 -2.52 9.58 -3.87
N GLN A 24 -1.64 10.36 -3.23
CA GLN A 24 -0.29 9.91 -2.87
C GLN A 24 -0.32 8.71 -1.93
N ARG A 25 -1.28 8.66 -1.01
CA ARG A 25 -1.44 7.54 -0.08
C ARG A 25 -1.77 6.24 -0.80
N ARG A 26 -2.78 6.23 -1.68
CA ARG A 26 -3.12 5.04 -2.50
C ARG A 26 -1.98 4.67 -3.44
N TRP A 27 -1.35 5.67 -4.07
CA TRP A 27 -0.19 5.44 -4.93
C TRP A 27 0.95 4.77 -4.17
N TYR A 28 1.26 5.22 -2.95
CA TYR A 28 2.31 4.62 -2.13
C TYR A 28 1.99 3.18 -1.74
N MET A 29 0.76 2.88 -1.31
CA MET A 29 0.33 1.49 -1.05
C MET A 29 0.56 0.61 -2.28
N ARG A 30 0.12 1.08 -3.46
CA ARG A 30 0.34 0.36 -4.72
C ARG A 30 1.83 0.10 -4.97
N GLN A 31 2.70 1.09 -4.78
CA GLN A 31 4.15 0.88 -4.97
C GLN A 31 4.70 -0.18 -4.02
N VAL A 32 4.30 -0.15 -2.74
CA VAL A 32 4.73 -1.15 -1.76
C VAL A 32 4.23 -2.55 -2.12
N LEU A 33 2.99 -2.69 -2.61
CA LEU A 33 2.48 -4.02 -3.01
C LEU A 33 3.15 -4.60 -4.26
N LEU A 34 3.65 -3.76 -5.16
CA LEU A 34 4.29 -4.19 -6.41
C LEU A 34 5.80 -4.38 -6.28
N TYR A 35 6.46 -3.49 -5.52
CA TYR A 35 7.92 -3.36 -5.52
C TYR A 35 8.52 -3.32 -4.11
N GLY A 36 7.67 -3.35 -3.08
CA GLY A 36 8.09 -3.29 -1.69
C GLY A 36 8.74 -4.57 -1.22
N ARG A 37 9.61 -4.39 -0.24
CA ARG A 37 10.22 -5.48 0.52
C ARG A 37 9.36 -5.77 1.74
N THR A 38 9.68 -6.86 2.44
CA THR A 38 8.96 -7.26 3.65
C THR A 38 8.93 -6.14 4.70
N GLU A 39 10.00 -5.37 4.85
CA GLU A 39 10.07 -4.22 5.74
C GLU A 39 9.12 -3.07 5.35
N ASP A 40 8.87 -2.85 4.07
CA ASP A 40 7.95 -1.81 3.60
C ASP A 40 6.49 -2.25 3.81
N ILE A 41 6.20 -3.53 3.54
CA ILE A 41 4.89 -4.14 3.80
C ILE A 41 4.52 -4.01 5.28
N ARG A 42 5.46 -4.27 6.19
CA ARG A 42 5.24 -4.16 7.65
C ARG A 42 4.89 -2.73 8.12
N ARG A 43 5.18 -1.71 7.31
CA ARG A 43 4.83 -0.32 7.62
C ARG A 43 3.43 0.07 7.14
N LEU A 44 2.80 -0.75 6.30
CA LEU A 44 1.43 -0.48 5.85
C LEU A 44 0.44 -0.75 6.98
N ASP A 45 -0.57 0.11 7.06
CA ASP A 45 -1.80 -0.17 7.79
C ASP A 45 -2.63 -1.15 6.96
N LEU A 46 -2.74 -2.39 7.43
CA LEU A 46 -3.40 -3.47 6.69
C LEU A 46 -4.93 -3.34 6.69
N ASP A 47 -5.52 -2.71 7.72
CA ASP A 47 -6.95 -2.39 7.74
C ASP A 47 -7.28 -1.33 6.69
N GLU A 48 -6.43 -0.31 6.57
CA GLU A 48 -6.57 0.67 5.51
C GLU A 48 -6.36 0.06 4.13
N LEU A 49 -5.33 -0.77 3.98
CA LEU A 49 -5.05 -1.46 2.72
C LEU A 49 -6.26 -2.25 2.24
N ALA A 50 -6.91 -2.99 3.14
CA ALA A 50 -8.08 -3.80 2.82
C ALA A 50 -9.26 -2.96 2.31
N ARG A 51 -9.48 -1.76 2.88
CA ARG A 51 -10.54 -0.83 2.44
C ARG A 51 -10.28 -0.25 1.05
N HIS A 52 -9.01 -0.11 0.65
CA HIS A 52 -8.64 0.52 -0.61
C HIS A 52 -8.14 -0.45 -1.67
N LEU A 53 -8.05 -1.75 -1.38
CA LEU A 53 -7.39 -2.73 -2.25
C LEU A 53 -7.94 -2.71 -3.69
N SER A 54 -9.26 -2.64 -3.84
CA SER A 54 -9.93 -2.56 -5.16
C SER A 54 -9.60 -1.28 -5.93
N ASP A 55 -9.26 -0.20 -5.23
CA ASP A 55 -9.03 1.12 -5.82
C ASP A 55 -7.55 1.33 -6.20
N LEU A 56 -6.67 0.40 -5.84
CA LEU A 56 -5.23 0.49 -6.13
C LEU A 56 -4.90 0.19 -7.60
N ASN A 57 -5.86 -0.32 -8.38
CA ASN A 57 -5.70 -0.68 -9.79
C ASN A 57 -4.50 -1.62 -10.01
N LEU A 58 -4.36 -2.64 -9.17
CA LEU A 58 -3.28 -3.61 -9.22
C LEU A 58 -3.49 -4.60 -10.38
N PRO A 59 -2.43 -5.27 -10.86
CA PRO A 59 -2.59 -6.46 -11.68
C PRO A 59 -3.47 -7.48 -10.95
N SER A 60 -4.44 -8.06 -11.66
CA SER A 60 -5.49 -8.91 -11.06
C SER A 60 -4.95 -10.06 -10.20
N HIS A 61 -3.84 -10.67 -10.61
CA HIS A 61 -3.19 -11.75 -9.88
C HIS A 61 -2.58 -11.25 -8.55
N VAL A 62 -1.97 -10.07 -8.53
CA VAL A 62 -1.43 -9.46 -7.30
C VAL A 62 -2.57 -9.11 -6.35
N GLU A 63 -3.62 -8.48 -6.87
CA GLU A 63 -4.79 -8.12 -6.06
C GLU A 63 -5.43 -9.35 -5.42
N SER A 64 -5.59 -10.43 -6.18
CA SER A 64 -6.19 -11.68 -5.71
C SER A 64 -5.39 -12.31 -4.58
N LEU A 65 -4.06 -12.32 -4.69
CA LEU A 65 -3.17 -12.83 -3.64
C LEU A 65 -3.28 -12.00 -2.35
N TRP A 66 -3.28 -10.67 -2.46
CA TRP A 66 -3.43 -9.78 -1.32
C TRP A 66 -4.81 -9.88 -0.68
N ARG A 67 -5.86 -10.00 -1.49
CA ARG A 67 -7.23 -10.19 -1.01
C ARG A 67 -7.35 -11.43 -0.15
N VAL A 68 -6.90 -12.58 -0.66
CA VAL A 68 -6.90 -13.85 0.09
C VAL A 68 -6.06 -13.76 1.37
N PHE A 69 -4.90 -13.09 1.32
CA PHE A 69 -4.07 -12.88 2.49
C PHE A 69 -4.78 -12.06 3.57
N LEU A 70 -5.39 -10.93 3.20
CA LEU A 70 -6.09 -10.04 4.12
C LEU A 70 -7.34 -10.68 4.71
N GLU A 71 -8.12 -11.40 3.90
CA GLU A 71 -9.28 -12.20 4.34
C GLU A 71 -8.86 -13.24 5.40
N ARG A 72 -7.82 -14.04 5.11
CA ARG A 72 -7.32 -15.05 6.06
C ARG A 72 -6.80 -14.45 7.36
N LYS A 73 -6.35 -13.21 7.33
CA LYS A 73 -5.86 -12.48 8.52
C LYS A 73 -6.95 -11.68 9.23
N GLY A 74 -8.17 -11.63 8.68
CA GLY A 74 -9.31 -10.93 9.28
C GLY A 74 -9.32 -9.42 9.05
N TYR A 75 -8.55 -8.91 8.08
CA TYR A 75 -8.53 -7.49 7.71
C TYR A 75 -9.59 -7.11 6.66
N ALA A 76 -10.29 -8.09 6.08
CA ALA A 76 -11.31 -7.82 5.07
C ALA A 76 -12.43 -6.94 5.65
N PRO A 77 -12.91 -5.92 4.90
CA PRO A 77 -14.01 -5.09 5.35
C PRO A 77 -15.23 -5.98 5.61
N ARG A 78 -15.78 -5.90 6.82
CA ARG A 78 -17.08 -6.46 7.17
C ARG A 78 -18.21 -5.71 6.46
#